data_AF-A0A3G1LUK7-F1
#
_entry.id   AF-A0A3G1LUK7-F1
#
_cell.length_a   1.000
_cell.length_b   1.000
_cell.length_c   1.000
_cell.angle_alpha   90.00
_cell.angle_beta   90.00
_cell.angle_gamma   90.00
#
_symmetry.space_group_name_H-M   'P 1'
#
loop_
_entity.id
_entity.type
_entity.pdbx_description
1 polymer ?
#
loop_
_entity_poly.entity_id
_entity_poly.type
_entity_poly.pdbx_seq_one_letter_code
_entity_poly.pdbx_strand_id
1 'polypeptide(L)'
;LNILHCYRSMNYISRHMEEKFGIPWCEYNFFGPSKIAESLRRIAGYFDDKIKEGAERVIEKYQPLVNAVIAKYRPRLEGKTVMLYVGGLRPRHVIGAYEDLGMEVVGTGYEFGHNDDYQRTAQQYVKDSTLIYDDVNGYEFERFV
;
A
#
# COMPACT_ATOMS: atom_id res chain seq x y z
N LEU A 1 0.09 9.19 -18.78
CA LEU A 1 0.47 8.72 -17.44
C LEU A 1 -0.39 7.52 -17.08
N ASN A 2 0.21 6.34 -16.91
CA ASN A 2 -0.45 5.14 -16.40
C ASN A 2 -0.36 5.12 -14.87
N ILE A 3 -1.49 4.89 -14.21
CA ILE A 3 -1.60 4.92 -12.75
C ILE A 3 -1.67 3.47 -12.25
N LEU A 4 -0.54 2.96 -11.74
CA LEU A 4 -0.32 1.53 -11.51
C LEU A 4 -0.52 1.17 -10.05
N HIS A 5 -1.66 0.53 -9.72
CA HIS A 5 -1.91 0.07 -8.36
C HIS A 5 -1.21 -1.27 -8.09
N CYS A 6 -1.53 -2.29 -8.89
CA CYS A 6 -0.95 -3.61 -8.75
C CYS A 6 0.31 -3.72 -9.62
N TYR A 7 1.46 -3.41 -9.04
CA TYR A 7 2.73 -3.55 -9.73
C TYR A 7 2.95 -4.98 -10.24
N ARG A 8 2.78 -6.01 -9.40
CA ARG A 8 3.04 -7.41 -9.78
C ARG A 8 2.33 -7.85 -11.06
N SER A 9 1.04 -7.49 -11.20
CA SER A 9 0.21 -8.02 -12.28
C SER A 9 0.16 -7.15 -13.53
N MET A 10 0.72 -5.94 -13.54
CA MET A 10 0.59 -5.00 -14.67
C MET A 10 1.85 -4.17 -14.96
N ASN A 11 2.97 -4.42 -14.26
CA ASN A 11 4.23 -3.71 -14.56
C ASN A 11 4.71 -3.95 -16.01
N TYR A 12 4.49 -5.14 -16.56
CA TYR A 12 4.93 -5.49 -17.92
C TYR A 12 4.28 -4.59 -18.98
N ILE A 13 2.97 -4.37 -18.91
CA ILE A 13 2.26 -3.54 -19.89
C ILE A 13 2.54 -2.05 -19.64
N SER A 14 2.74 -1.65 -18.37
CA SER A 14 3.16 -0.29 -18.04
C SER A 14 4.52 0.05 -18.66
N ARG A 15 5.52 -0.83 -18.52
CA ARG A 15 6.85 -0.71 -19.13
C ARG A 15 6.76 -0.71 -20.66
N HIS A 16 5.98 -1.62 -21.24
CA HIS A 16 5.79 -1.66 -22.69
C HIS A 16 5.17 -0.36 -23.25
N MET A 17 4.18 0.20 -22.54
CA MET A 17 3.54 1.45 -22.96
C MET A 17 4.49 2.65 -22.85
N GLU A 18 5.39 2.65 -21.86
CA GLU A 18 6.45 3.65 -21.73
C GLU A 18 7.46 3.55 -22.88
N GLU A 19 7.99 2.36 -23.15
CA GLU A 19 8.97 2.13 -24.21
C GLU A 19 8.41 2.43 -25.62
N LYS A 20 7.18 1.97 -25.89
CA LYS A 20 6.59 2.04 -27.24
C LYS A 20 5.90 3.36 -27.55
N PHE A 21 5.28 3.98 -26.54
CA PHE A 21 4.45 5.17 -26.75
C PHE A 21 4.90 6.38 -25.94
N GLY A 22 5.99 6.26 -25.16
CA GLY A 22 6.47 7.33 -24.29
C GLY A 22 5.50 7.66 -23.15
N ILE A 23 4.59 6.74 -22.79
CA ILE A 23 3.59 6.99 -21.74
C ILE A 23 4.21 6.64 -20.38
N PRO A 24 4.52 7.62 -19.50
CA PRO A 24 5.11 7.33 -18.20
C PRO A 24 4.12 6.59 -17.30
N TRP A 25 4.62 5.91 -16.26
CA TRP A 25 3.80 5.25 -15.25
C TRP A 25 4.24 5.61 -13.82
N CYS A 26 3.31 5.51 -12.87
CA CYS A 26 3.54 5.84 -11.47
C CYS A 26 2.83 4.81 -10.57
N GLU A 27 3.57 4.22 -9.62
CA GLU A 27 2.99 3.38 -8.56
C GLU A 27 2.28 4.23 -7.50
N TYR A 28 1.10 3.80 -7.08
CA TYR A 28 0.29 4.45 -6.06
C TYR A 28 -0.38 3.43 -5.14
N ASN A 29 -0.85 3.88 -3.97
CA ASN A 29 -1.50 3.04 -2.97
C ASN A 29 -2.73 3.76 -2.37
N PHE A 30 -3.91 3.20 -2.57
CA PHE A 30 -5.18 3.73 -2.03
C PHE A 30 -5.75 2.91 -0.86
N PHE A 31 -4.89 2.24 -0.08
CA PHE A 31 -5.27 1.63 1.19
C PHE A 31 -4.92 2.52 2.38
N GLY A 32 -5.94 3.06 3.04
CA GLY A 32 -5.80 3.90 4.22
C GLY A 32 -5.64 5.39 3.86
N PRO A 33 -6.19 6.30 4.69
CA PRO A 33 -6.14 7.74 4.42
C PRO A 33 -4.72 8.29 4.23
N SER A 34 -3.74 7.79 4.98
CA SER A 34 -2.36 8.29 4.87
C SER A 34 -1.76 8.00 3.48
N LYS A 35 -1.91 6.76 3.00
CA LYS A 35 -1.41 6.37 1.67
C LYS A 35 -2.22 6.96 0.53
N ILE A 36 -3.53 7.15 0.71
CA ILE A 36 -4.38 7.86 -0.27
C ILE A 36 -3.89 9.30 -0.45
N ALA A 37 -3.68 10.05 0.63
CA ALA A 37 -3.21 11.45 0.56
C ALA A 37 -1.81 11.55 -0.08
N GLU A 38 -0.88 10.69 0.34
CA GLU A 38 0.46 10.57 -0.27
C GLU A 38 0.37 10.32 -1.78
N SER A 39 -0.48 9.37 -2.18
CA SER A 39 -0.67 8.97 -3.58
C SER A 39 -1.33 10.06 -4.42
N LEU A 40 -2.36 10.74 -3.90
CA LEU A 40 -3.01 11.87 -4.58
C LEU A 40 -2.00 12.98 -4.87
N ARG A 41 -1.17 13.35 -3.87
CA ARG A 41 -0.10 14.35 -4.03
C ARG A 41 0.93 13.90 -5.06
N ARG A 42 1.38 12.64 -5.00
CA ARG A 42 2.34 12.07 -5.95
C ARG A 42 1.80 12.13 -7.38
N ILE A 43 0.55 11.68 -7.60
CA ILE A 43 -0.08 11.68 -8.92
C ILE A 43 -0.24 13.11 -9.44
N ALA A 44 -0.73 14.02 -8.59
CA ALA A 44 -0.91 15.41 -8.97
C ALA A 44 0.41 16.11 -9.32
N GLY A 45 1.54 15.67 -8.75
CA GLY A 45 2.89 16.16 -9.09
C GLY A 45 3.31 15.98 -10.55
N TYR A 46 2.63 15.10 -11.32
CA TYR A 46 2.86 14.93 -12.76
C TYR A 46 2.12 15.97 -13.63
N PHE A 47 1.31 16.84 -13.02
CA PHE A 47 0.44 17.79 -13.72
C PHE A 47 0.66 19.23 -13.24
N ASP A 48 -0.18 20.15 -13.74
CA ASP A 48 -0.12 21.57 -13.41
C ASP A 48 -0.62 21.88 -11.97
N ASP A 49 -0.47 23.15 -11.58
CA ASP A 49 -0.84 23.59 -10.23
C ASP A 49 -2.34 23.51 -9.97
N LYS A 50 -3.18 23.59 -11.01
CA LYS A 50 -4.64 23.40 -10.87
C LYS A 50 -4.97 21.99 -10.40
N ILE A 51 -4.25 20.97 -10.88
CA ILE A 51 -4.42 19.58 -10.44
C ILE A 51 -3.84 19.38 -9.03
N LYS A 52 -2.68 19.98 -8.71
CA LYS A 52 -2.10 19.92 -7.36
C LYS A 52 -3.03 20.52 -6.30
N GLU A 53 -3.57 21.71 -6.56
CA GLU A 53 -4.59 22.31 -5.69
C GLU A 53 -5.86 21.45 -5.63
N GLY A 54 -6.22 20.80 -6.74
CA GLY A 54 -7.33 19.86 -6.79
C GLY A 54 -7.15 18.67 -5.85
N ALA A 55 -5.95 18.12 -5.75
CA ALA A 55 -5.63 17.04 -4.81
C ALA A 55 -5.82 17.50 -3.36
N GLU A 56 -5.31 18.67 -2.98
CA GLU A 56 -5.49 19.20 -1.62
C GLU A 56 -6.97 19.47 -1.29
N ARG A 57 -7.75 20.02 -2.24
CA ARG A 57 -9.20 20.20 -2.05
C ARG A 57 -9.93 18.88 -1.81
N VAL A 58 -9.54 17.81 -2.51
CA VAL A 58 -10.12 16.48 -2.30
C VAL A 58 -9.72 15.91 -0.93
N ILE A 59 -8.44 16.01 -0.54
CA ILE A 59 -7.95 15.56 0.76
C ILE A 59 -8.71 16.27 1.89
N GLU A 60 -8.81 17.60 1.83
CA GLU A 60 -9.54 18.41 2.82
C GLU A 60 -11.02 18.04 2.88
N LYS A 61 -11.68 17.88 1.72
CA LYS A 61 -13.10 17.48 1.63
C LYS A 61 -13.40 16.17 2.37
N TYR A 62 -12.49 15.19 2.32
CA TYR A 62 -12.70 13.88 2.94
C TYR A 62 -12.11 13.77 4.35
N GLN A 63 -11.34 14.75 4.82
CA GLN A 63 -10.73 14.73 6.14
C GLN A 63 -11.76 14.55 7.29
N PRO A 64 -12.96 15.17 7.27
CA PRO A 64 -13.96 14.92 8.30
C PRO A 64 -14.43 13.46 8.36
N LEU A 65 -14.58 12.80 7.21
CA LEU A 65 -14.95 11.38 7.14
C LEU A 65 -13.84 10.50 7.70
N VAL A 66 -12.60 10.78 7.32
CA VAL A 66 -11.41 10.08 7.83
C VAL A 66 -11.32 10.19 9.35
N ASN A 67 -11.43 11.42 9.87
CA ASN A 67 -11.37 11.68 11.32
C ASN A 67 -12.47 10.94 12.07
N ALA A 68 -13.69 10.91 11.54
CA ALA A 68 -14.81 10.19 12.17
C ALA A 68 -14.57 8.67 12.22
N VAL A 69 -14.02 8.08 11.16
CA VAL A 69 -13.68 6.65 11.11
C VAL A 69 -12.56 6.32 12.11
N ILE A 70 -11.48 7.11 12.12
CA ILE A 70 -10.36 6.92 13.05
C ILE A 70 -10.85 7.06 14.50
N ALA A 71 -11.56 8.14 14.83
CA ALA A 71 -12.08 8.37 16.18
C ALA A 71 -12.98 7.24 16.68
N LYS A 72 -13.77 6.62 15.78
CA LYS A 72 -14.66 5.51 16.13
C LYS A 72 -13.92 4.18 16.33
N TYR A 73 -12.94 3.87 15.48
CA TYR A 73 -12.38 2.52 15.40
C TYR A 73 -10.97 2.37 15.95
N ARG A 74 -10.11 3.39 15.83
CA ARG A 74 -8.73 3.32 16.34
C ARG A 74 -8.66 2.98 17.84
N PRO A 75 -9.46 3.57 18.75
CA PRO A 75 -9.43 3.18 20.17
C PRO A 75 -9.79 1.72 20.45
N ARG A 76 -10.44 1.02 19.50
CA ARG A 76 -10.81 -0.40 19.62
C ARG A 76 -9.72 -1.34 19.11
N LEU A 77 -8.80 -0.82 18.31
CA LEU A 77 -7.81 -1.57 17.54
C LEU A 77 -6.36 -1.21 17.93
N GLU A 78 -6.17 -0.14 18.68
CA GLU A 78 -4.85 0.32 19.13
C GLU A 78 -4.06 -0.83 19.79
N GLY A 79 -2.83 -1.03 19.33
CA GLY A 79 -1.89 -2.04 19.83
C GLY A 79 -2.22 -3.48 19.44
N LYS A 80 -3.24 -3.73 18.61
CA LYS A 80 -3.50 -5.08 18.09
C LYS A 80 -2.47 -5.45 17.02
N THR A 81 -2.00 -6.70 17.08
CA THR A 81 -1.05 -7.25 16.11
C THR A 81 -1.79 -7.96 14.97
N VAL A 82 -1.17 -7.99 13.79
CA VAL A 82 -1.74 -8.56 12.56
C VAL A 82 -0.69 -9.38 11.81
N MET A 83 -1.10 -10.53 11.29
CA MET A 83 -0.33 -11.31 10.30
C MET A 83 -1.08 -11.34 8.97
N LEU A 84 -0.35 -11.24 7.85
CA LEU A 84 -0.92 -11.14 6.50
C LEU A 84 -0.36 -12.22 5.57
N TYR A 85 -1.23 -12.98 4.90
CA TYR A 85 -0.84 -13.85 3.79
C TYR A 85 -1.83 -13.72 2.64
N VAL A 86 -1.34 -13.29 1.46
CA VAL A 86 -2.15 -13.03 0.26
C VAL A 86 -1.26 -13.24 -0.99
N GLY A 87 -1.77 -13.02 -2.20
CA GLY A 87 -0.95 -12.95 -3.43
C GLY A 87 0.02 -11.75 -3.53
N GLY A 88 0.49 -11.42 -4.73
CA GLY A 88 1.66 -10.55 -4.98
C GLY A 88 1.61 -9.02 -4.74
N LEU A 89 0.68 -8.45 -3.96
CA LEU A 89 0.65 -6.97 -3.73
C LEU A 89 0.19 -6.58 -2.33
N ARG A 90 -1.01 -7.04 -1.96
CA ARG A 90 -1.69 -6.63 -0.73
C ARG A 90 -0.89 -6.87 0.55
N PRO A 91 -0.01 -7.89 0.67
CA PRO A 91 0.77 -8.11 1.90
C PRO A 91 1.60 -6.89 2.35
N ARG A 92 2.06 -6.03 1.43
CA ARG A 92 2.62 -4.71 1.79
C ARG A 92 1.61 -3.57 1.68
N HIS A 93 0.75 -3.58 0.67
CA HIS A 93 -0.07 -2.39 0.33
C HIS A 93 -1.07 -2.01 1.42
N VAL A 94 -1.57 -2.96 2.20
CA VAL A 94 -2.58 -2.68 3.23
C VAL A 94 -1.98 -2.24 4.58
N ILE A 95 -0.66 -2.32 4.76
CA ILE A 95 0.00 -2.10 6.05
C ILE A 95 -0.32 -0.70 6.60
N GLY A 96 -0.20 0.35 5.78
CA GLY A 96 -0.52 1.71 6.20
C GLY A 96 -1.97 1.88 6.69
N ALA A 97 -2.93 1.13 6.14
CA ALA A 97 -4.32 1.17 6.60
C ALA A 97 -4.50 0.55 8.00
N TYR A 98 -3.71 -0.49 8.33
CA TYR A 98 -3.68 -1.05 9.67
C TYR A 98 -3.04 -0.06 10.66
N GLU A 99 -1.94 0.58 10.28
CA GLU A 99 -1.23 1.58 11.10
C GLU A 99 -2.07 2.85 11.35
N ASP A 100 -2.86 3.28 10.36
CA ASP A 100 -3.82 4.38 10.49
C ASP A 100 -4.84 4.11 11.62
N LEU A 101 -5.14 2.84 11.89
CA LEU A 101 -6.00 2.36 12.99
C LEU A 101 -5.24 1.92 14.25
N GLY A 102 -3.93 2.17 14.32
CA GLY A 102 -3.11 1.89 15.50
C GLY A 102 -2.74 0.42 15.68
N MET A 103 -2.91 -0.40 14.63
CA MET A 103 -2.51 -1.81 14.63
C MET A 103 -1.06 -1.97 14.16
N GLU A 104 -0.41 -3.09 14.52
CA GLU A 104 0.96 -3.42 14.12
C GLU A 104 0.99 -4.69 13.27
N VAL A 105 1.56 -4.61 12.07
CA VAL A 105 1.77 -5.79 11.21
C VAL A 105 3.09 -6.46 11.60
N VAL A 106 2.99 -7.60 12.30
CA VAL A 106 4.13 -8.34 12.87
C VAL A 106 4.59 -9.50 11.98
N GLY A 107 3.76 -9.89 11.00
CA GLY A 107 4.15 -10.83 9.96
C GLY A 107 3.43 -10.56 8.65
N THR A 108 4.10 -10.75 7.52
CA THR A 108 3.49 -10.58 6.20
C THR A 108 4.13 -11.51 5.17
N GLY A 109 3.37 -11.95 4.18
CA GLY A 109 3.91 -12.83 3.15
C GLY A 109 3.07 -12.96 1.91
N TYR A 110 3.68 -13.55 0.89
CA TYR A 110 3.12 -13.61 -0.46
C TYR A 110 3.03 -15.05 -0.96
N GLU A 111 1.94 -15.38 -1.65
CA GLU A 111 1.82 -16.65 -2.40
C GLU A 111 2.74 -16.69 -3.63
N PHE A 112 2.95 -15.54 -4.29
CA PHE A 112 3.67 -15.46 -5.57
C PHE A 112 4.36 -14.10 -5.76
N GLY A 113 4.93 -13.55 -4.68
CA GLY A 113 5.73 -12.33 -4.76
C GLY A 113 7.03 -12.58 -5.53
N HIS A 114 7.53 -11.59 -6.26
CA HIS A 114 8.89 -11.66 -6.82
C HIS A 114 9.85 -10.84 -5.94
N ASN A 115 11.16 -10.99 -6.14
CA ASN A 115 12.19 -10.27 -5.37
C ASN A 115 11.98 -8.74 -5.34
N ASP A 116 11.42 -8.16 -6.40
CA ASP A 116 11.13 -6.73 -6.44
C ASP A 116 9.93 -6.31 -5.55
N ASP A 117 9.00 -7.22 -5.27
CA ASP A 117 7.95 -7.07 -4.26
C ASP A 117 8.54 -7.17 -2.83
N TYR A 118 9.46 -8.11 -2.59
CA TYR A 118 10.15 -8.26 -1.31
C TYR A 118 11.01 -7.04 -0.96
N GLN A 119 11.77 -6.51 -1.93
CA GLN A 119 12.57 -5.30 -1.75
C GLN A 119 11.71 -4.10 -1.33
N ARG A 120 10.58 -3.88 -2.02
CA ARG A 120 9.60 -2.83 -1.63
C ARG A 120 9.07 -3.05 -0.23
N THR A 121 8.71 -4.29 0.11
CA THR A 121 8.17 -4.64 1.44
C THR A 121 9.17 -4.28 2.53
N ALA A 122 10.39 -4.83 2.45
CA ALA A 122 11.42 -4.66 3.47
C ALA A 122 11.89 -3.21 3.63
N GLN A 123 11.97 -2.45 2.54
CA GLN A 123 12.53 -1.09 2.57
C GLN A 123 11.51 0.00 2.93
N GLN A 124 10.22 -0.23 2.66
CA GLN A 124 9.22 0.86 2.67
C GLN A 124 8.02 0.61 3.57
N TYR A 125 7.76 -0.63 3.98
CA TYR A 125 6.50 -0.99 4.62
C TYR A 125 6.62 -1.69 5.96
N VAL A 126 7.71 -2.42 6.23
CA VAL A 126 7.83 -3.21 7.47
C VAL A 126 9.07 -2.81 8.27
N LYS A 127 9.07 -3.18 9.56
CA LYS A 127 10.23 -3.02 10.44
C LYS A 127 11.15 -4.23 10.31
N ASP A 128 12.41 -4.08 10.70
CA ASP A 128 13.41 -5.17 10.67
C ASP A 128 13.00 -6.40 11.50
N SER A 129 12.10 -6.23 12.48
CA SER A 129 11.59 -7.31 13.34
C SER A 129 10.37 -8.05 12.78
N THR A 130 9.83 -7.65 11.62
CA THR A 130 8.63 -8.28 11.03
C THR A 130 8.99 -9.59 10.32
N LEU A 131 8.28 -10.67 10.63
CA LEU A 131 8.48 -11.96 9.94
C LEU A 131 7.97 -11.87 8.49
N ILE A 132 8.80 -12.28 7.52
CA ILE A 132 8.42 -12.36 6.10
C ILE A 132 8.46 -13.81 5.63
N TYR A 133 7.40 -14.25 4.95
CA TYR A 133 7.28 -15.61 4.39
C TYR A 133 6.84 -15.58 2.92
N ASP A 134 7.39 -16.50 2.12
CA ASP A 134 7.11 -16.70 0.68
C ASP A 134 6.57 -18.11 0.51
N ASP A 135 5.47 -18.26 -0.23
CA ASP A 135 4.78 -19.54 -0.47
C ASP A 135 4.64 -20.40 0.81
N VAL A 136 4.21 -19.75 1.91
CA VAL A 136 4.17 -20.40 3.22
C VAL A 136 3.23 -21.58 3.17
N ASN A 137 3.70 -22.75 3.61
CA ASN A 137 2.86 -23.92 3.63
C ASN A 137 1.92 -23.88 4.86
N GLY A 138 0.87 -24.72 4.83
CA GLY A 138 -0.13 -24.74 5.90
C GLY A 138 0.45 -25.03 7.28
N TYR A 139 1.47 -25.88 7.36
CA TYR A 139 2.11 -26.23 8.63
C TYR A 139 2.94 -25.09 9.22
N GLU A 140 3.76 -24.43 8.40
CA GLU A 140 4.53 -23.25 8.81
C GLU A 140 3.60 -22.13 9.27
N PHE A 141 2.54 -21.85 8.51
CA PHE A 141 1.61 -20.78 8.85
C PHE A 141 0.87 -21.06 10.15
N GLU A 142 0.45 -22.31 10.40
CA GLU A 142 -0.12 -22.73 11.69
C GLU A 142 0.89 -22.56 12.83
N ARG A 143 2.17 -22.83 12.62
CA ARG A 143 3.20 -22.74 13.68
C ARG A 143 3.64 -21.32 13.99
N PHE A 144 3.47 -20.37 13.08
CA PHE A 144 3.83 -18.97 13.32
C PHE A 144 2.74 -18.18 14.05
N VAL A 145 1.47 -18.60 13.96
CA VAL A 145 0.29 -17.95 14.58
C VAL A 145 0.11 -18.41 16.03
#